data_AF-A0A9D4WZI2-F1
#
_entry.id   AF-A0A9D4WZI2-F1
#
_cell.length_a   1.000
_cell.length_b   1.000
_cell.length_c   1.000
_cell.angle_alpha   90.00
_cell.angle_beta   90.00
_cell.angle_gamma   90.00
#
_symmetry.space_group_name_H-M   'P 1'
#
loop_
_entity.id
_entity.type
_entity.pdbx_description
1 polymer ?
#
loop_
_entity_poly.entity_id
_entity_poly.type
_entity_poly.pdbx_seq_one_letter_code
_entity_poly.pdbx_strand_id
1 'polypeptide(L)'
;MEWSWVLGCLCTADVKDCMLKINTLNYAQEVCYNGTLVIKAFSSGVEIGSCNWILNGPKGDIAYLSNSCFFSAHAMAFDYRSLRGTCALIYSDFSSLSDTQDIEDGDNYTDPTSDKLLPPSSFQDSDGFNLNSDEDLEEKEKLVFICSCAIECVKDGGSVLIPINRLGTILQLLEEMTTLLEASATEVPVYIISSVAEELLVWLNIIPEWLCKQRQERLFSGEFLFAHVKLLKEKKIHVVPDIHSHGFLKNWREPCIVFCPHWSLRMGPVVHLLRRWCGDPKSLLILEDMENLELALLPFKPVAMKVLQCLFPSGIGLQKVQPLLKTLQPKTVLFPEDLRLKTNFSCEKSFSVSYYTEAETLKVSRQKDSSEIKIAADLASQFYWKTFKKEGINVNRLKGKLLMENGRHHLFLDNDKKTSSGNSSLLRCGLLDSNKFLAKLSKMGINASMERGTDDAGSTNVRIVHTEKPYKALIEIGNTSTAITTVDANVASILYKAIDNILDEV
;
A
#
# COMPACT_ATOMS: atom_id res chain seq x y z
N MET A 1 -22.06 -22.47 18.33
CA MET A 1 -21.30 -22.31 17.06
C MET A 1 -20.14 -23.28 17.15
N GLU A 2 -20.26 -24.42 16.49
CA GLU A 2 -19.17 -25.38 16.36
C GLU A 2 -18.20 -24.83 15.32
N TRP A 3 -17.03 -24.36 15.76
CA TRP A 3 -15.93 -24.05 14.87
C TRP A 3 -15.32 -25.37 14.39
N SER A 4 -15.80 -25.87 13.26
CA SER A 4 -15.14 -26.97 12.56
C SER A 4 -13.89 -26.42 11.87
N TRP A 5 -12.73 -26.54 12.50
CA TRP A 5 -11.44 -26.34 11.84
C TRP A 5 -11.20 -27.50 10.88
N VAL A 6 -11.80 -27.45 9.69
CA VAL A 6 -11.51 -28.37 8.58
C VAL A 6 -10.47 -27.72 7.66
N LEU A 7 -9.37 -27.21 8.21
CA LEU A 7 -8.15 -27.14 7.42
C LEU A 7 -7.45 -28.47 7.59
N GLY A 8 -7.66 -29.38 6.64
CA GLY A 8 -6.80 -30.56 6.49
C GLY A 8 -5.35 -30.12 6.44
N CYS A 9 -4.45 -30.88 7.09
CA CYS A 9 -3.02 -30.62 7.06
C CYS A 9 -2.57 -30.30 5.64
N LEU A 10 -2.04 -29.09 5.42
CA LEU A 10 -1.47 -28.70 4.13
C LEU A 10 -0.37 -29.71 3.79
N CYS A 11 -0.53 -30.43 2.68
CA CYS A 11 0.51 -31.37 2.28
C CYS A 11 1.65 -30.62 1.61
N THR A 12 2.86 -31.18 1.68
CA THR A 12 4.05 -30.56 1.06
C THR A 12 3.88 -30.37 -0.45
N ALA A 13 3.08 -31.20 -1.12
CA ALA A 13 2.78 -31.05 -2.54
C ALA A 13 1.95 -29.78 -2.81
N ASP A 14 0.90 -29.54 -2.03
CA ASP A 14 0.06 -28.34 -2.17
C ASP A 14 0.87 -27.06 -1.96
N VAL A 15 1.77 -27.06 -0.97
CA VAL A 15 2.66 -25.92 -0.71
C VAL A 15 3.57 -25.69 -1.93
N LYS A 16 4.22 -26.73 -2.44
CA LYS A 16 5.10 -26.63 -3.63
C LYS A 16 4.34 -26.14 -4.86
N ASP A 17 3.17 -26.69 -5.14
CA ASP A 17 2.34 -26.32 -6.29
C ASP A 17 1.85 -24.87 -6.20
N CYS A 18 1.59 -24.36 -4.99
CA CYS A 18 1.29 -22.96 -4.77
C CYS A 18 2.51 -22.06 -4.99
N MET A 19 3.69 -22.44 -4.46
CA MET A 19 4.91 -21.65 -4.63
C MET A 19 5.33 -21.50 -6.10
N LEU A 20 5.05 -22.49 -6.96
CA LEU A 20 5.32 -22.43 -8.40
C LEU A 20 4.45 -21.40 -9.16
N LYS A 21 3.36 -20.92 -8.55
CA LYS A 21 2.43 -19.94 -9.16
C LYS A 21 2.75 -18.50 -8.75
N ILE A 22 3.69 -18.30 -7.83
CA ILE A 22 4.06 -16.99 -7.31
C ILE A 22 4.99 -16.29 -8.31
N ASN A 23 4.62 -15.09 -8.71
CA ASN A 23 5.50 -14.21 -9.46
C ASN A 23 6.24 -13.30 -8.48
N THR A 24 7.57 -13.29 -8.57
CA THR A 24 8.40 -12.41 -7.74
C THR A 24 8.40 -10.98 -8.28
N LEU A 25 8.45 -10.02 -7.37
CA LEU A 25 8.48 -8.59 -7.69
C LEU A 25 9.57 -7.94 -6.86
N ASN A 26 10.44 -7.16 -7.52
CA ASN A 26 11.44 -6.35 -6.83
C ASN A 26 10.83 -5.06 -6.29
N TYR A 27 11.47 -4.47 -5.29
CA TYR A 27 11.05 -3.15 -4.79
C TYR A 27 11.05 -2.10 -5.90
N ALA A 28 10.05 -1.23 -5.88
CA ALA A 28 9.75 -0.18 -6.85
C ALA A 28 9.52 -0.67 -8.31
N GLN A 29 9.55 -1.97 -8.58
CA GLN A 29 9.20 -2.51 -9.89
C GLN A 29 7.71 -2.34 -10.15
N GLU A 30 7.37 -1.82 -11.34
CA GLU A 30 5.98 -1.72 -11.78
C GLU A 30 5.56 -2.99 -12.53
N VAL A 31 4.48 -3.63 -12.08
CA VAL A 31 3.83 -4.71 -12.83
C VAL A 31 2.38 -4.36 -13.09
N CYS A 32 1.94 -4.49 -14.34
CA CYS A 32 0.56 -4.24 -14.72
C CYS A 32 -0.22 -5.55 -14.85
N TYR A 33 -1.27 -5.67 -14.05
CA TYR A 33 -2.23 -6.77 -14.10
C TYR A 33 -3.45 -6.38 -14.96
N ASN A 34 -3.75 -7.22 -15.96
CA ASN A 34 -4.86 -7.03 -16.92
C ASN A 34 -4.88 -5.65 -17.63
N GLY A 35 -3.75 -4.96 -17.74
CA GLY A 35 -3.67 -3.62 -18.37
C GLY A 35 -4.26 -2.47 -17.54
N THR A 36 -4.96 -2.78 -16.44
CA THR A 36 -5.75 -1.83 -15.65
C THR A 36 -5.11 -1.48 -14.31
N LEU A 37 -4.55 -2.48 -13.63
CA LEU A 37 -4.04 -2.32 -12.27
C LEU A 37 -2.51 -2.35 -12.31
N VAL A 38 -1.86 -1.28 -11.88
CA VAL A 38 -0.41 -1.24 -11.71
C VAL A 38 -0.09 -1.46 -10.25
N ILE A 39 0.78 -2.43 -9.96
CA ILE A 39 1.14 -2.89 -8.63
C ILE A 39 2.62 -2.57 -8.42
N LYS A 40 2.94 -2.02 -7.24
CA LYS A 40 4.31 -1.76 -6.78
C LYS A 40 4.46 -2.17 -5.32
N ALA A 41 5.64 -2.66 -4.96
CA ALA A 41 6.02 -2.94 -3.58
C ALA A 41 7.16 -2.01 -3.14
N PHE A 42 7.11 -1.53 -1.90
CA PHE A 42 8.15 -0.72 -1.28
C PHE A 42 8.50 -1.29 0.09
N SER A 43 9.75 -1.20 0.52
CA SER A 43 10.16 -1.79 1.81
C SER A 43 9.36 -1.22 2.97
N SER A 44 8.92 -2.09 3.90
CA SER A 44 8.31 -1.68 5.17
C SER A 44 9.31 -1.59 6.32
N GLY A 45 10.52 -2.10 6.16
CA GLY A 45 11.58 -2.01 7.17
C GLY A 45 11.48 -2.98 8.34
N VAL A 46 10.44 -3.81 8.44
CA VAL A 46 10.31 -4.76 9.56
C VAL A 46 11.22 -5.98 9.37
N GLU A 47 11.18 -6.60 8.19
CA GLU A 47 11.92 -7.82 7.88
C GLU A 47 12.47 -7.82 6.47
N ILE A 48 13.41 -8.73 6.20
CA ILE A 48 13.94 -8.93 4.84
C ILE A 48 12.78 -9.41 3.95
N GLY A 49 12.39 -8.58 2.98
CA GLY A 49 11.25 -8.87 2.10
C GLY A 49 9.93 -8.22 2.52
N SER A 50 9.83 -7.62 3.70
CA SER A 50 8.59 -6.99 4.16
C SER A 50 8.29 -5.74 3.36
N CYS A 51 7.04 -5.57 2.92
CA CYS A 51 6.69 -4.51 2.00
C CYS A 51 5.28 -3.93 2.18
N ASN A 52 5.19 -2.65 1.83
CA ASN A 52 3.96 -1.91 1.64
C ASN A 52 3.62 -1.87 0.15
N TRP A 53 2.34 -2.05 -0.17
CA TRP A 53 1.88 -2.18 -1.55
C TRP A 53 1.20 -0.90 -2.02
N ILE A 54 1.47 -0.48 -3.25
CA ILE A 54 0.72 0.57 -3.93
C ILE A 54 0.01 -0.04 -5.14
N LEU A 55 -1.30 0.15 -5.17
CA LEU A 55 -2.22 -0.32 -6.19
C LEU A 55 -2.77 0.87 -6.95
N ASN A 56 -2.25 1.13 -8.14
CA ASN A 56 -2.67 2.23 -8.99
C ASN A 56 -3.71 1.72 -9.99
N GLY A 57 -4.93 2.25 -9.90
CA GLY A 57 -6.00 2.00 -10.86
C GLY A 57 -6.50 3.26 -11.55
N PRO A 58 -7.43 3.13 -12.51
CA PRO A 58 -8.02 4.26 -13.24
C PRO A 58 -8.90 5.16 -12.36
N LYS A 59 -9.25 4.70 -11.15
CA LYS A 59 -10.11 5.45 -10.20
C LYS A 59 -9.33 6.15 -9.10
N GLY A 60 -8.01 5.93 -9.02
CA GLY A 60 -7.17 6.38 -7.92
C GLY A 60 -6.20 5.30 -7.50
N ASP A 61 -5.24 5.69 -6.67
CA ASP A 61 -4.26 4.82 -6.04
C ASP A 61 -4.69 4.45 -4.61
N ILE A 62 -4.44 3.19 -4.26
CA ILE A 62 -4.65 2.65 -2.92
C ILE A 62 -3.30 2.18 -2.41
N ALA A 63 -2.86 2.72 -1.28
CA ALA A 63 -1.70 2.24 -0.55
C ALA A 63 -2.14 1.31 0.57
N TYR A 64 -1.47 0.18 0.71
CA TYR A 64 -1.60 -0.75 1.82
C TYR A 64 -0.35 -0.65 2.69
N LEU A 65 -0.51 -0.06 3.86
CA LEU A 65 0.52 0.08 4.89
C LEU A 65 0.37 -1.07 5.88
N SER A 66 1.24 -2.06 5.75
CA SER A 66 1.44 -3.11 6.74
C SER A 66 2.29 -2.60 7.90
N ASN A 67 2.47 -3.45 8.92
CA ASN A 67 3.55 -3.34 9.90
C ASN A 67 4.83 -2.80 9.27
N SER A 68 5.25 -1.63 9.74
CA SER A 68 6.40 -0.89 9.20
C SER A 68 7.28 -0.36 10.32
N CYS A 69 8.59 -0.42 10.14
CA CYS A 69 9.55 0.16 11.07
C CYS A 69 10.42 1.19 10.35
N PHE A 70 10.54 2.40 10.92
CA PHE A 70 11.33 3.48 10.31
C PHE A 70 12.81 3.14 10.21
N PHE A 71 13.31 2.37 11.17
CA PHE A 71 14.69 1.95 11.25
C PHE A 71 14.78 0.42 11.28
N SER A 72 15.84 -0.11 10.69
CA SER A 72 16.12 -1.54 10.72
C SER A 72 17.62 -1.77 10.58
N ALA A 73 18.19 -2.51 11.52
CA ALA A 73 19.60 -2.87 11.48
C ALA A 73 19.90 -4.01 10.49
N HIS A 74 18.89 -4.74 10.03
CA HIS A 74 19.05 -5.88 9.11
C HIS A 74 18.35 -5.69 7.77
N ALA A 75 17.15 -5.10 7.71
CA ALA A 75 16.36 -4.96 6.49
C ALA A 75 16.48 -3.56 5.87
N MET A 76 16.08 -3.44 4.59
CA MET A 76 15.98 -2.15 3.93
C MET A 76 15.01 -1.23 4.67
N ALA A 77 15.40 0.01 4.95
CA ALA A 77 14.57 0.97 5.68
C ALA A 77 13.20 1.22 5.02
N PHE A 78 12.21 1.58 5.84
CA PHE A 78 10.86 1.90 5.38
C PHE A 78 10.86 3.08 4.40
N ASP A 79 10.43 2.84 3.15
CA ASP A 79 10.26 3.90 2.15
C ASP A 79 8.86 4.52 2.24
N TYR A 80 8.62 5.27 3.31
CA TYR A 80 7.34 5.96 3.53
C TYR A 80 7.07 7.06 2.49
N ARG A 81 8.11 7.62 1.85
CA ARG A 81 7.96 8.70 0.86
C ARG A 81 7.21 8.25 -0.38
N SER A 82 7.31 6.96 -0.71
CA SER A 82 6.55 6.33 -1.81
C SER A 82 5.03 6.42 -1.62
N LEU A 83 4.55 6.54 -0.38
CA LEU A 83 3.13 6.56 -0.01
C LEU A 83 2.53 7.98 0.05
N ARG A 84 3.27 9.01 -0.35
CA ARG A 84 2.83 10.40 -0.23
C ARG A 84 1.74 10.75 -1.25
N GLY A 85 0.66 11.38 -0.77
CA GLY A 85 -0.41 11.93 -1.59
C GLY A 85 -1.40 10.90 -2.13
N THR A 86 -1.41 9.68 -1.59
CA THR A 86 -2.28 8.59 -2.05
C THR A 86 -3.76 8.90 -1.86
N CYS A 87 -4.62 8.47 -2.79
CA CYS A 87 -6.06 8.68 -2.68
C CYS A 87 -6.66 7.94 -1.49
N ALA A 88 -6.28 6.68 -1.28
CA ALA A 88 -6.67 5.91 -0.10
C ALA A 88 -5.46 5.22 0.51
N LEU A 89 -5.35 5.27 1.84
CA LEU A 89 -4.34 4.56 2.62
C LEU A 89 -5.04 3.58 3.56
N ILE A 90 -4.79 2.28 3.39
CA ILE A 90 -5.22 1.24 4.32
C ILE A 90 -4.11 1.07 5.35
N TYR A 91 -4.40 1.40 6.60
CA TYR A 91 -3.51 1.21 7.73
C TYR A 91 -3.84 -0.14 8.38
N SER A 92 -2.87 -1.05 8.43
CA SER A 92 -3.06 -2.42 8.94
C SER A 92 -2.05 -2.82 10.01
N ASP A 93 -1.45 -1.83 10.66
CA ASP A 93 -0.47 -2.07 11.71
C ASP A 93 -1.12 -2.09 13.10
N PHE A 94 -1.14 -3.26 13.74
CA PHE A 94 -1.74 -3.47 15.05
C PHE A 94 -0.73 -3.37 16.21
N SER A 95 0.55 -3.08 15.95
CA SER A 95 1.56 -3.01 17.02
C SER A 95 1.22 -1.97 18.08
N SER A 96 0.57 -0.87 17.69
CA SER A 96 0.08 0.16 18.61
C SER A 96 -0.97 -0.34 19.64
N LEU A 97 -1.50 -1.56 19.48
CA LEU A 97 -2.38 -2.16 20.48
C LEU A 97 -1.63 -2.66 21.72
N SER A 98 -0.37 -3.08 21.59
CA SER A 98 0.44 -3.61 22.71
C SER A 98 1.08 -2.51 23.57
N ASP A 99 1.28 -1.30 23.04
CA ASP A 99 1.91 -0.16 23.73
C ASP A 99 1.19 0.32 25.02
N THR A 100 0.02 -0.24 25.36
CA THR A 100 -0.82 0.22 26.48
C THR A 100 -0.79 -0.69 27.72
N GLN A 101 0.03 -1.75 27.75
CA GLN A 101 0.12 -2.62 28.93
C GLN A 101 1.02 -2.08 30.06
N ASP A 102 1.72 -0.96 29.86
CA ASP A 102 2.63 -0.35 30.86
C ASP A 102 1.98 0.76 31.71
N ILE A 103 0.65 0.86 31.78
CA ILE A 103 0.00 1.67 32.83
C ILE A 103 -0.21 0.74 34.02
N GLU A 104 0.78 0.72 34.91
CA GLU A 104 0.67 0.08 36.22
C GLU A 104 -0.65 0.47 36.90
N ASP A 105 -1.36 -0.55 37.40
CA ASP A 105 -2.47 -0.43 38.35
C ASP A 105 -2.01 0.35 39.58
N GLY A 106 -2.16 1.67 39.51
CA GLY A 106 -2.03 2.59 40.63
C GLY A 106 -3.39 3.19 40.93
N ASP A 107 -4.19 2.48 41.72
CA ASP A 107 -5.36 3.03 42.39
C ASP A 107 -4.99 4.34 43.10
N ASN A 108 -5.42 5.48 42.55
CA ASN A 108 -5.78 6.65 43.33
C ASN A 108 -6.62 7.62 42.48
N TYR A 109 -7.90 7.68 42.84
CA TYR A 109 -8.81 8.75 42.48
C TYR A 109 -8.20 10.11 42.87
N THR A 110 -7.85 10.93 41.89
CA THR A 110 -7.92 12.39 42.04
C THR A 110 -8.33 13.05 40.74
N ASP A 111 -9.37 13.89 40.87
CA ASP A 111 -10.04 14.74 39.89
C ASP A 111 -9.06 15.54 38.98
N PRO A 112 -9.38 15.80 37.70
CA PRO A 112 -8.53 16.57 36.82
C PRO A 112 -8.77 18.07 37.03
N THR A 113 -7.87 18.74 37.76
CA THR A 113 -7.78 20.20 37.75
C THR A 113 -6.79 20.68 36.70
N SER A 114 -7.13 21.81 36.11
CA SER A 114 -6.56 22.45 34.93
C SER A 114 -5.08 22.83 35.06
N ASP A 115 -4.50 23.13 33.90
CA ASP A 115 -3.29 23.90 33.67
C ASP A 115 -1.96 23.13 33.63
N LYS A 116 -1.64 22.67 32.41
CA LYS A 116 -0.33 22.89 31.75
C LYS A 116 -0.42 22.53 30.26
N LEU A 117 -1.09 23.39 29.50
CA LEU A 117 -0.97 23.41 28.04
C LEU A 117 0.37 24.06 27.68
N LEU A 118 1.32 23.28 27.16
CA LEU A 118 2.46 23.83 26.42
C LEU A 118 2.04 24.10 24.96
N PRO A 119 2.44 25.24 24.38
CA PRO A 119 1.98 25.64 23.06
C PRO A 119 2.65 24.82 21.93
N PRO A 120 1.98 24.69 20.76
CA PRO A 120 2.53 23.97 19.62
C PRO A 120 3.68 24.79 19.01
N SER A 121 4.91 24.28 19.11
CA SER A 121 6.04 24.83 18.39
C SER A 121 5.82 24.66 16.88
N SER A 122 5.99 25.77 16.17
CA SER A 122 5.92 25.87 14.72
C SER A 122 7.03 25.03 14.08
N PHE A 123 6.65 23.91 13.46
CA PHE A 123 7.53 23.12 12.60
C PHE A 123 7.82 23.92 11.32
N GLN A 124 9.04 24.45 11.21
CA GLN A 124 9.59 24.90 9.93
C GLN A 124 10.17 23.70 9.18
N ASP A 125 9.91 23.68 7.88
CA ASP A 125 10.38 22.69 6.91
C ASP A 125 11.92 22.63 6.85
N SER A 126 12.52 21.65 7.54
CA SER A 126 13.73 20.92 7.14
C SER A 126 13.99 19.82 8.17
N ASP A 127 14.38 18.64 7.69
CA ASP A 127 14.86 17.46 8.42
C ASP A 127 13.79 16.41 8.75
N GLY A 128 13.93 15.24 8.11
CA GLY A 128 13.06 14.08 8.30
C GLY A 128 13.12 13.57 9.74
N PHE A 129 12.02 12.96 10.21
CA PHE A 129 11.85 12.27 11.50
C PHE A 129 13.14 12.18 12.35
N ASN A 130 13.52 13.28 13.01
CA ASN A 130 14.77 13.39 13.76
C ASN A 130 14.62 12.82 15.19
N LEU A 131 13.68 11.89 15.36
CA LEU A 131 13.37 11.15 16.59
C LEU A 131 13.93 9.71 16.54
N ASN A 132 14.81 9.43 15.57
CA ASN A 132 15.14 8.07 15.14
C ASN A 132 16.49 7.53 15.65
N SER A 133 17.35 8.37 16.25
CA SER A 133 18.62 7.91 16.83
C SER A 133 18.44 7.14 18.14
N ASP A 134 17.40 7.50 18.89
CA ASP A 134 17.24 7.04 20.27
C ASP A 134 16.64 5.63 20.32
N GLU A 135 15.76 5.28 19.38
CA GLU A 135 15.16 3.93 19.28
C GLU A 135 16.18 2.87 18.84
N ASP A 136 17.08 3.19 17.90
CA ASP A 136 18.17 2.27 17.49
C ASP A 136 19.11 1.98 18.67
N LEU A 137 19.43 3.03 19.45
CA LEU A 137 20.24 2.87 20.65
C LEU A 137 19.54 1.98 21.69
N GLU A 138 18.25 2.21 21.93
CA GLU A 138 17.46 1.42 22.87
C GLU A 138 17.33 -0.05 22.43
N GLU A 139 17.09 -0.32 21.14
CA GLU A 139 17.05 -1.68 20.58
C GLU A 139 18.41 -2.38 20.76
N LYS A 140 19.50 -1.66 20.48
CA LYS A 140 20.85 -2.19 20.67
C LYS A 140 21.15 -2.50 22.14
N GLU A 141 20.75 -1.62 23.06
CA GLU A 141 20.89 -1.85 24.50
C GLU A 141 20.09 -3.08 24.96
N LYS A 142 18.86 -3.27 24.44
CA LYS A 142 18.05 -4.48 24.67
C LYS A 142 18.75 -5.74 24.17
N LEU A 143 19.32 -5.72 22.97
CA LEU A 143 20.09 -6.84 22.43
C LEU A 143 21.29 -7.19 23.31
N VAL A 144 22.07 -6.18 23.72
CA VAL A 144 23.23 -6.36 24.60
C VAL A 144 22.81 -6.94 25.95
N PHE A 145 21.71 -6.46 26.53
CA PHE A 145 21.16 -6.96 27.79
C PHE A 145 20.78 -8.44 27.68
N ILE A 146 20.00 -8.82 26.65
CA ILE A 146 19.58 -10.21 26.41
C ILE A 146 20.79 -11.13 26.26
N CYS A 147 21.79 -10.71 25.48
CA CYS A 147 23.00 -11.48 25.28
C CYS A 147 23.84 -11.61 26.55
N SER A 148 23.86 -10.58 27.40
CA SER A 148 24.51 -10.62 28.71
C SER A 148 23.86 -11.65 29.63
N CYS A 149 22.51 -11.66 29.70
CA CYS A 149 21.77 -12.66 30.46
C CYS A 149 22.03 -14.10 29.96
N ALA A 150 22.11 -14.29 28.64
CA ALA A 150 22.44 -15.60 28.05
C ALA A 150 23.84 -16.07 28.47
N ILE A 151 24.84 -15.18 28.45
CA ILE A 151 26.22 -15.50 28.82
C ILE A 151 26.33 -15.80 30.33
N GLU A 152 25.66 -15.04 31.18
CA GLU A 152 25.60 -15.31 32.62
C GLU A 152 24.97 -16.66 32.92
N CYS A 153 23.83 -16.98 32.30
CA CYS A 153 23.16 -18.27 32.42
C CYS A 153 24.11 -19.45 32.08
N VAL A 154 24.84 -19.31 30.98
CA VAL A 154 25.81 -20.31 30.53
C VAL A 154 26.98 -20.45 31.49
N LYS A 155 27.50 -19.33 32.03
CA LYS A 155 28.59 -19.35 33.04
C LYS A 155 28.16 -20.04 34.33
N ASP A 156 26.89 -19.92 34.71
CA ASP A 156 26.31 -20.62 35.87
C ASP A 156 26.08 -22.12 35.63
N GLY A 157 26.33 -22.59 34.41
CA GLY A 157 26.17 -23.98 33.97
C GLY A 157 24.77 -24.31 33.44
N GLY A 158 23.91 -23.32 33.21
CA GLY A 158 22.59 -23.49 32.58
C GLY A 158 22.65 -23.44 31.05
N SER A 159 21.61 -23.93 30.39
CA SER A 159 21.48 -23.82 28.92
C SER A 159 20.45 -22.77 28.53
N VAL A 160 20.67 -22.13 27.38
CA VAL A 160 19.81 -21.05 26.87
C VAL A 160 19.02 -21.57 25.68
N LEU A 161 17.71 -21.36 25.69
CA LEU A 161 16.80 -21.72 24.61
C LEU A 161 16.17 -20.46 24.02
N ILE A 162 16.28 -20.32 22.70
CA ILE A 162 15.80 -19.16 21.94
C ILE A 162 14.93 -19.65 20.77
N PRO A 163 13.60 -19.72 20.96
CA PRO A 163 12.66 -20.03 19.90
C PRO A 163 12.62 -18.89 18.86
N ILE A 164 12.75 -19.27 17.59
CA ILE A 164 12.82 -18.37 16.44
C ILE A 164 11.41 -17.87 16.10
N ASN A 165 11.24 -16.55 16.11
CA ASN A 165 10.06 -15.85 15.57
C ASN A 165 10.45 -15.04 14.33
N ARG A 166 11.16 -13.93 14.51
CA ARG A 166 11.63 -13.05 13.43
C ARG A 166 13.09 -13.30 13.05
N LEU A 167 13.34 -13.49 11.76
CA LEU A 167 14.67 -13.79 11.25
C LEU A 167 15.64 -12.65 11.54
N GLY A 168 15.24 -11.41 11.31
CA GLY A 168 16.06 -10.23 11.55
C GLY A 168 16.58 -10.14 12.98
N THR A 169 15.68 -10.29 13.95
CA THR A 169 16.01 -10.31 15.39
C THR A 169 17.05 -11.38 15.72
N ILE A 170 16.91 -12.58 15.15
CA ILE A 170 17.85 -13.69 15.38
C ILE A 170 19.23 -13.37 14.82
N LEU A 171 19.28 -12.79 13.62
CA LEU A 171 20.56 -12.42 13.02
C LEU A 171 21.29 -11.39 13.88
N GLN A 172 20.57 -10.41 14.44
CA GLN A 172 21.13 -9.42 15.35
C GLN A 172 21.58 -10.05 16.68
N LEU A 173 20.74 -10.88 17.30
CA LEU A 173 21.10 -11.61 18.53
C LEU A 173 22.34 -12.50 18.31
N LEU A 174 22.42 -13.20 17.18
CA LEU A 174 23.54 -14.07 16.85
C LEU A 174 24.85 -13.28 16.70
N GLU A 175 24.81 -12.11 16.08
CA GLU A 175 25.97 -11.22 15.96
C GLU A 175 26.43 -10.67 17.32
N GLU A 176 25.49 -10.19 18.13
CA GLU A 176 25.80 -9.60 19.44
C GLU A 176 26.26 -10.67 20.45
N MET A 177 25.56 -11.80 20.53
CA MET A 177 25.95 -12.92 21.40
C MET A 177 27.37 -13.39 21.09
N THR A 178 27.72 -13.46 19.81
CA THR A 178 29.07 -13.84 19.42
C THR A 178 30.09 -12.85 19.93
N THR A 179 29.86 -11.57 19.68
CA THR A 179 30.79 -10.50 20.04
C THR A 179 31.09 -10.56 21.54
N LEU A 180 30.07 -10.81 22.36
CA LEU A 180 30.21 -10.96 23.80
C LEU A 180 30.80 -12.30 24.25
N LEU A 181 30.54 -13.42 23.54
CA LEU A 181 31.20 -14.71 23.81
C LEU A 181 32.71 -14.62 23.57
N GLU A 182 33.14 -13.97 22.48
CA GLU A 182 34.55 -13.73 22.19
C GLU A 182 35.20 -12.82 23.24
N ALA A 183 34.51 -11.75 23.65
CA ALA A 183 35.00 -10.83 24.68
C ALA A 183 35.11 -11.49 26.08
N SER A 184 34.22 -12.44 26.39
CA SER A 184 34.17 -13.11 27.69
C SER A 184 35.07 -14.35 27.79
N ALA A 185 35.76 -14.73 26.70
CA ALA A 185 36.57 -15.96 26.60
C ALA A 185 35.80 -17.25 26.98
N THR A 186 34.48 -17.24 26.81
CA THR A 186 33.62 -18.39 27.16
C THR A 186 33.48 -19.30 25.94
N GLU A 187 34.06 -20.51 25.98
CA GLU A 187 33.92 -21.49 24.90
C GLU A 187 32.66 -22.35 25.10
N VAL A 188 31.52 -21.85 24.66
CA VAL A 188 30.24 -22.58 24.72
C VAL A 188 29.67 -22.80 23.32
N PRO A 189 29.18 -24.02 23.01
CA PRO A 189 28.64 -24.30 21.69
C PRO A 189 27.30 -23.58 21.48
N VAL A 190 27.16 -22.98 20.30
CA VAL A 190 25.91 -22.39 19.82
C VAL A 190 25.33 -23.32 18.76
N TYR A 191 24.09 -23.77 18.94
CA TYR A 191 23.39 -24.63 17.98
C TYR A 191 22.24 -23.88 17.31
N ILE A 192 22.10 -24.07 16.00
CA ILE A 192 20.92 -23.66 15.24
C ILE A 192 20.25 -24.94 14.74
N ILE A 193 19.11 -25.31 15.33
CA ILE A 193 18.40 -26.55 15.00
C ILE A 193 17.22 -26.21 14.10
N SER A 194 17.34 -26.46 12.80
CA SER A 194 16.24 -26.29 11.83
C SER A 194 16.60 -26.98 10.51
N SER A 195 15.62 -27.67 9.92
CA SER A 195 15.78 -28.37 8.64
C SER A 195 16.11 -27.44 7.46
N VAL A 196 15.82 -26.15 7.59
CA VAL A 196 16.03 -25.13 6.54
C VAL A 196 17.11 -24.11 6.90
N ALA A 197 17.74 -24.19 8.08
CA ALA A 197 18.69 -23.16 8.53
C ALA A 197 19.91 -23.02 7.63
N GLU A 198 20.46 -24.14 7.14
CA GLU A 198 21.65 -24.10 6.26
C GLU A 198 21.35 -23.36 4.96
N GLU A 199 20.24 -23.69 4.30
CA GLU A 199 19.79 -22.99 3.09
C GLU A 199 19.53 -21.51 3.38
N LEU A 200 18.79 -21.22 4.45
CA LEU A 200 18.43 -19.85 4.83
C LEU A 200 19.67 -18.96 5.06
N LEU A 201 20.69 -19.48 5.74
CA LEU A 201 21.94 -18.75 5.99
C LEU A 201 22.74 -18.50 4.70
N VAL A 202 22.63 -19.40 3.71
CA VAL A 202 23.21 -19.18 2.37
C VAL A 202 22.43 -18.08 1.64
N TRP A 203 21.10 -18.10 1.67
CA TRP A 203 20.24 -17.10 1.02
C TRP A 203 20.49 -15.68 1.52
N LEU A 204 20.74 -15.49 2.81
CA LEU A 204 21.07 -14.20 3.40
C LEU A 204 22.32 -13.54 2.80
N ASN A 205 23.23 -14.33 2.23
CA ASN A 205 24.44 -13.83 1.57
C ASN A 205 24.24 -13.53 0.08
N ILE A 206 23.12 -13.95 -0.51
CA ILE A 206 22.85 -13.83 -1.96
C ILE A 206 22.07 -12.56 -2.29
N ILE A 207 21.28 -12.03 -1.34
CA ILE A 207 20.31 -10.95 -1.57
C ILE A 207 20.65 -9.71 -0.72
N PRO A 208 21.76 -9.01 -1.00
CA PRO A 208 22.15 -7.81 -0.26
C PRO A 208 21.22 -6.61 -0.52
N GLU A 209 20.57 -6.55 -1.68
CA GLU A 209 19.78 -5.41 -2.13
C GLU A 209 18.48 -5.21 -1.33
N TRP A 210 18.15 -6.14 -0.43
CA TRP A 210 17.00 -6.07 0.47
C TRP A 210 17.41 -5.77 1.93
N LEU A 211 18.72 -5.62 2.19
CA LEU A 211 19.28 -5.29 3.50
C LEU A 211 19.40 -3.78 3.71
N CYS A 212 19.70 -3.36 4.94
CA CYS A 212 19.95 -1.96 5.27
C CYS A 212 21.19 -1.41 4.54
N LYS A 213 21.25 -0.08 4.36
CA LYS A 213 22.36 0.59 3.63
C LYS A 213 23.73 0.27 4.23
N GLN A 214 23.84 0.25 5.56
CA GLN A 214 25.08 -0.08 6.25
C GLN A 214 25.60 -1.47 5.86
N ARG A 215 24.73 -2.47 5.72
CA ARG A 215 25.12 -3.81 5.28
C ARG A 215 25.46 -3.86 3.80
N GLN A 216 24.73 -3.13 2.96
CA GLN A 216 25.08 -2.99 1.54
C GLN A 216 26.49 -2.38 1.37
N GLU A 217 26.84 -1.36 2.16
CA GLU A 217 28.16 -0.73 2.16
C GLU A 217 29.29 -1.69 2.59
N ARG A 218 29.02 -2.58 3.55
CA ARG A 218 29.96 -3.67 3.93
C ARG A 218 30.26 -4.60 2.77
N LEU A 219 29.24 -4.95 1.97
CA LEU A 219 29.45 -5.77 0.77
C LEU A 219 30.39 -5.08 -0.23
N PHE A 220 30.17 -3.78 -0.50
CA PHE A 220 31.03 -3.02 -1.41
C PHE A 220 32.46 -2.88 -0.87
N SER A 221 32.63 -2.93 0.45
CA SER A 221 33.94 -2.93 1.12
C SER A 221 34.60 -4.30 1.18
N GLY A 222 33.95 -5.36 0.66
CA GLY A 222 34.43 -6.74 0.71
C GLY A 222 34.34 -7.40 2.08
N GLU A 223 33.60 -6.80 3.02
CA GLU A 223 33.32 -7.36 4.34
C GLU A 223 32.11 -8.31 4.29
N PHE A 224 31.99 -9.17 5.32
CA PHE A 224 30.81 -10.01 5.45
C PHE A 224 29.57 -9.16 5.79
N LEU A 225 28.46 -9.44 5.11
CA LEU A 225 27.16 -8.81 5.39
C LEU A 225 26.73 -9.01 6.84
N PHE A 226 27.04 -10.20 7.38
CA PHE A 226 26.75 -10.57 8.75
C PHE A 226 27.97 -11.15 9.46
N ALA A 227 28.15 -10.80 10.74
CA ALA A 227 29.33 -11.24 11.51
C ALA A 227 29.32 -12.76 11.78
N HIS A 228 28.14 -13.38 11.87
CA HIS A 228 28.00 -14.81 12.13
C HIS A 228 28.62 -15.70 11.04
N VAL A 229 28.83 -15.19 9.82
CA VAL A 229 29.47 -15.93 8.72
C VAL A 229 30.89 -16.36 9.07
N LYS A 230 31.63 -15.53 9.80
CA LYS A 230 32.99 -15.87 10.28
C LYS A 230 32.96 -17.08 11.21
N LEU A 231 31.94 -17.15 12.06
CA LEU A 231 31.82 -18.17 13.10
C LEU A 231 31.34 -19.51 12.59
N LEU A 232 30.50 -19.49 11.55
CA LEU A 232 30.14 -20.68 10.81
C LEU A 232 31.39 -21.31 10.20
N LYS A 233 32.30 -20.50 9.65
CA LYS A 233 33.60 -20.97 9.13
C LYS A 233 34.53 -21.49 10.24
N GLU A 234 34.54 -20.83 11.40
CA GLU A 234 35.29 -21.26 12.58
C GLU A 234 34.66 -22.44 13.34
N LYS A 235 33.49 -22.92 12.90
CA LYS A 235 32.71 -24.01 13.53
C LYS A 235 32.34 -23.75 15.00
N LYS A 236 32.20 -22.48 15.40
CA LYS A 236 31.67 -22.08 16.71
C LYS A 236 30.14 -22.18 16.78
N ILE A 237 29.49 -21.98 15.62
CA ILE A 237 28.06 -22.21 15.44
C ILE A 237 27.86 -23.54 14.70
N HIS A 238 27.04 -24.40 15.28
CA HIS A 238 26.68 -25.69 14.73
C HIS A 238 25.25 -25.66 14.18
N VAL A 239 25.11 -25.65 12.85
CA VAL A 239 23.82 -25.77 12.18
C VAL A 239 23.45 -27.23 12.04
N VAL A 240 22.24 -27.60 12.48
CA VAL A 240 21.78 -28.97 12.57
C VAL A 240 20.35 -29.07 12.04
N PRO A 241 20.03 -30.03 11.16
CA PRO A 241 18.70 -30.12 10.57
C PRO A 241 17.63 -30.61 11.56
N ASP A 242 17.98 -31.49 12.50
CA ASP A 242 17.03 -32.14 13.40
C ASP A 242 17.68 -32.55 14.74
N ILE A 243 16.90 -32.50 15.81
CA ILE A 243 17.33 -32.85 17.18
C ILE A 243 17.71 -34.34 17.34
N HIS A 244 17.14 -35.21 16.51
CA HIS A 244 17.43 -36.64 16.47
C HIS A 244 18.55 -37.00 15.49
N SER A 245 19.16 -36.01 14.84
CA SER A 245 20.27 -36.28 13.92
C SER A 245 21.44 -36.92 14.68
N HIS A 246 21.95 -38.03 14.14
CA HIS A 246 23.00 -38.82 14.78
C HIS A 246 24.30 -38.01 15.00
N GLY A 247 24.60 -37.06 14.10
CA GLY A 247 25.74 -36.16 14.24
C GLY A 247 25.61 -35.19 15.42
N PHE A 248 24.39 -34.73 15.71
CA PHE A 248 24.11 -33.86 16.85
C PHE A 248 24.18 -34.64 18.16
N LEU A 249 23.53 -35.80 18.24
CA LEU A 249 23.51 -36.61 19.47
C LEU A 249 24.91 -37.02 19.95
N LYS A 250 25.86 -37.21 19.03
CA LYS A 250 27.27 -37.52 19.38
C LYS A 250 28.07 -36.32 19.87
N ASN A 251 27.74 -35.12 19.39
CA ASN A 251 28.50 -33.91 19.66
C ASN A 251 27.80 -32.96 20.64
N TRP A 252 26.60 -33.32 21.11
CA TRP A 252 25.82 -32.55 22.06
C TRP A 252 26.61 -32.31 23.35
N ARG A 253 26.62 -31.06 23.78
CA ARG A 253 27.35 -30.58 24.96
C ARG A 253 26.49 -29.55 25.67
N GLU A 254 26.46 -29.62 26.99
CA GLU A 254 25.79 -28.67 27.88
C GLU A 254 26.83 -28.14 28.89
N PRO A 255 26.79 -26.86 29.29
CA PRO A 255 25.82 -25.83 28.89
C PRO A 255 25.96 -25.42 27.42
N CYS A 256 24.86 -24.97 26.80
CA CYS A 256 24.83 -24.52 25.41
C CYS A 256 23.78 -23.44 25.16
N ILE A 257 23.88 -22.78 24.00
CA ILE A 257 22.88 -21.83 23.50
C ILE A 257 22.23 -22.45 22.26
N VAL A 258 20.90 -22.50 22.23
CA VAL A 258 20.17 -23.12 21.11
C VAL A 258 19.13 -22.17 20.52
N PHE A 259 19.27 -21.91 19.22
CA PHE A 259 18.26 -21.29 18.38
C PHE A 259 17.46 -22.39 17.67
N CYS A 260 16.13 -22.36 17.75
CA CYS A 260 15.29 -23.38 17.10
C CYS A 260 13.91 -22.85 16.70
N PRO A 261 13.23 -23.40 15.67
CA PRO A 261 11.95 -22.89 15.17
C PRO A 261 10.80 -23.09 16.17
N HIS A 262 9.72 -22.36 15.90
CA HIS A 262 8.41 -22.38 16.58
C HIS A 262 8.35 -21.60 17.89
N TRP A 263 8.26 -20.28 17.77
CA TRP A 263 7.94 -19.35 18.86
C TRP A 263 6.68 -19.71 19.66
N SER A 264 5.72 -20.44 19.08
CA SER A 264 4.50 -20.87 19.78
C SER A 264 4.71 -21.91 20.90
N LEU A 265 5.89 -22.55 20.97
CA LEU A 265 6.23 -23.60 21.94
C LEU A 265 5.32 -24.85 21.86
N ARG A 266 4.62 -25.04 20.73
CA ARG A 266 3.66 -26.14 20.55
C ARG A 266 4.15 -27.29 19.70
N MET A 267 5.14 -27.05 18.85
CA MET A 267 5.62 -28.04 17.89
C MET A 267 7.10 -27.86 17.59
N GLY A 268 7.71 -28.87 17.00
CA GLY A 268 9.12 -28.85 16.60
C GLY A 268 10.09 -29.02 17.78
N PRO A 269 11.40 -28.77 17.54
CA PRO A 269 12.47 -29.09 18.49
C PRO A 269 12.36 -28.36 19.83
N VAL A 270 11.75 -27.17 19.86
CA VAL A 270 11.56 -26.38 21.08
C VAL A 270 10.81 -27.16 22.17
N VAL A 271 9.83 -27.99 21.82
CA VAL A 271 9.04 -28.77 22.80
C VAL A 271 9.91 -29.80 23.51
N HIS A 272 10.82 -30.43 22.77
CA HIS A 272 11.73 -31.43 23.31
C HIS A 272 12.78 -30.80 24.22
N LEU A 273 13.34 -29.65 23.82
CA LEU A 273 14.32 -28.90 24.60
C LEU A 273 13.69 -28.28 25.86
N LEU A 274 12.48 -27.73 25.76
CA LEU A 274 11.73 -27.24 26.91
C LEU A 274 11.46 -28.36 27.92
N ARG A 275 11.01 -29.54 27.49
CA ARG A 275 10.81 -30.67 28.41
C ARG A 275 12.08 -31.10 29.12
N ARG A 276 13.25 -30.90 28.51
CA ARG A 276 14.55 -31.22 29.09
C ARG A 276 14.99 -30.19 30.12
N TRP A 277 14.76 -28.90 29.86
CA TRP A 277 15.30 -27.81 30.68
C TRP A 277 14.28 -27.09 31.55
N CYS A 278 12.98 -27.33 31.41
CA CYS A 278 11.94 -26.61 32.16
C CYS A 278 12.08 -26.77 33.68
N GLY A 279 12.63 -27.90 34.15
CA GLY A 279 12.88 -28.16 35.57
C GLY A 279 14.22 -27.65 36.10
N ASP A 280 15.09 -27.09 35.25
CA ASP A 280 16.41 -26.60 35.65
C ASP A 280 16.38 -25.08 35.92
N PRO A 281 16.55 -24.63 37.18
CA PRO A 281 16.51 -23.20 37.54
C PRO A 281 17.70 -22.40 37.03
N LYS A 282 18.76 -23.06 36.54
CA LYS A 282 19.91 -22.38 35.94
C LYS A 282 19.69 -22.05 34.47
N SER A 283 18.83 -22.80 33.79
CA SER A 283 18.55 -22.62 32.37
C SER A 283 17.65 -21.41 32.12
N LEU A 284 17.76 -20.84 30.91
CA LEU A 284 17.07 -19.61 30.51
C LEU A 284 16.31 -19.81 29.19
N LEU A 285 15.03 -19.45 29.18
CA LEU A 285 14.20 -19.37 27.99
C LEU A 285 14.08 -17.91 27.58
N ILE A 286 14.46 -17.56 26.35
CA ILE A 286 14.34 -16.20 25.81
C ILE A 286 13.25 -16.23 24.74
N LEU A 287 12.19 -15.44 24.92
CA LEU A 287 11.06 -15.36 24.00
C LEU A 287 10.90 -13.95 23.47
N GLU A 288 10.78 -13.84 22.14
CA GLU A 288 10.20 -12.65 21.53
C GLU A 288 8.69 -12.64 21.79
N ASP A 289 8.14 -11.44 21.94
CA ASP A 289 6.78 -11.15 22.41
C ASP A 289 5.72 -12.24 22.15
N MET A 290 5.01 -12.61 23.21
CA MET A 290 3.98 -13.64 23.20
C MET A 290 2.79 -13.19 24.03
N GLU A 291 1.63 -13.09 23.39
CA GLU A 291 0.40 -12.57 24.01
C GLU A 291 -0.03 -13.31 25.29
N ASN A 292 0.19 -14.63 25.37
CA ASN A 292 -0.21 -15.41 26.54
C ASN A 292 0.85 -16.46 26.94
N LEU A 293 1.89 -15.97 27.59
CA LEU A 293 2.99 -16.79 28.10
C LEU A 293 2.53 -17.87 29.09
N GLU A 294 1.58 -17.55 29.97
CA GLU A 294 1.09 -18.52 30.95
C GLU A 294 0.45 -19.73 30.28
N LEU A 295 -0.47 -19.49 29.34
CA LEU A 295 -1.09 -20.55 28.54
C LEU A 295 -0.03 -21.30 27.73
N ALA A 296 0.96 -20.60 27.17
CA ALA A 296 2.07 -21.21 26.44
C ALA A 296 2.87 -22.20 27.31
N LEU A 297 3.12 -21.87 28.57
CA LEU A 297 3.92 -22.70 29.47
C LEU A 297 3.14 -23.77 30.23
N LEU A 298 1.80 -23.74 30.22
CA LEU A 298 0.95 -24.75 30.90
C LEU A 298 1.38 -26.20 30.67
N PRO A 299 1.70 -26.67 29.45
CA PRO A 299 2.09 -28.06 29.22
C PRO A 299 3.42 -28.49 29.85
N PHE A 300 4.21 -27.52 30.32
CA PHE A 300 5.56 -27.73 30.85
C PHE A 300 5.64 -27.50 32.36
N LYS A 301 4.53 -27.22 33.04
CA LYS A 301 4.50 -27.04 34.49
C LYS A 301 4.86 -28.36 35.22
N PRO A 302 5.65 -28.32 36.31
CA PRO A 302 6.26 -27.12 36.91
C PRO A 302 7.46 -26.60 36.11
N VAL A 303 7.53 -25.28 35.92
CA VAL A 303 8.64 -24.60 35.24
C VAL A 303 9.49 -23.90 36.31
N ALA A 304 10.71 -24.40 36.54
CA ALA A 304 11.73 -23.78 37.38
C ALA A 304 12.72 -22.93 36.57
N MET A 305 12.83 -23.20 35.26
CA MET A 305 13.63 -22.45 34.29
C MET A 305 13.26 -20.97 34.29
N LYS A 306 14.27 -20.10 34.19
CA LYS A 306 14.06 -18.65 34.06
C LYS A 306 13.47 -18.35 32.68
N VAL A 307 12.53 -17.42 32.61
CA VAL A 307 11.93 -16.98 31.34
C VAL A 307 12.14 -15.47 31.20
N LEU A 308 12.75 -15.06 30.10
CA LEU A 308 12.96 -13.68 29.71
C LEU A 308 12.14 -13.40 28.46
N GLN A 309 11.21 -12.46 28.55
CA GLN A 309 10.44 -11.97 27.42
C GLN A 309 11.04 -10.66 26.92
N CYS A 310 11.17 -10.53 25.61
CA CYS A 310 11.69 -9.33 24.96
C CYS A 310 10.72 -8.81 23.90
N LEU A 311 10.55 -7.49 23.89
CA LEU A 311 9.75 -6.75 22.94
C LEU A 311 10.68 -6.03 21.97
N PHE A 312 10.63 -6.44 20.70
CA PHE A 312 11.31 -5.74 19.62
C PHE A 312 10.26 -5.03 18.77
N PRO A 313 10.47 -3.75 18.39
CA PRO A 313 9.54 -3.02 17.56
C PRO A 313 9.21 -3.77 16.27
N SER A 314 7.91 -3.94 16.00
CA SER A 314 7.39 -4.65 14.82
C SER A 314 6.42 -3.80 14.01
N GLY A 315 6.27 -2.53 14.37
CA GLY A 315 5.34 -1.62 13.73
C GLY A 315 5.51 -0.18 14.19
N ILE A 316 4.56 0.64 13.77
CA ILE A 316 4.54 2.08 13.98
C ILE A 316 3.86 2.36 15.31
N GLY A 317 4.64 2.76 16.31
CA GLY A 317 4.11 3.18 17.61
C GLY A 317 3.06 4.29 17.46
N LEU A 318 2.03 4.28 18.30
CA LEU A 318 0.84 5.13 18.17
C LEU A 318 1.19 6.63 18.01
N GLN A 319 2.20 7.09 18.75
CA GLN A 319 2.68 8.48 18.75
C GLN A 319 3.27 8.91 17.39
N LYS A 320 3.78 7.97 16.60
CA LYS A 320 4.39 8.23 15.28
C LYS A 320 3.38 8.16 14.13
N VAL A 321 2.21 7.57 14.35
CA VAL A 321 1.16 7.44 13.34
C VAL A 321 0.66 8.81 12.88
N GLN A 322 0.31 9.71 13.81
CA GLN A 322 -0.20 11.03 13.42
C GLN A 322 0.84 11.89 12.66
N PRO A 323 2.11 12.00 13.11
CA PRO A 323 3.17 12.63 12.32
C PRO A 323 3.39 12.01 10.94
N LEU A 324 3.30 10.67 10.83
CA LEU A 324 3.39 9.96 9.56
C LEU A 324 2.25 10.39 8.62
N LEU A 325 1.00 10.36 9.08
CA LEU A 325 -0.15 10.77 8.27
C LEU A 325 -0.05 12.25 7.82
N LYS A 326 0.46 13.14 8.69
CA LYS A 326 0.73 14.53 8.33
C LYS A 326 1.76 14.67 7.21
N THR A 327 2.76 13.78 7.19
CA THR A 327 3.81 13.75 6.15
C THR A 327 3.29 13.14 4.85
N LEU A 328 2.53 12.05 4.95
CA LEU A 328 1.96 11.34 3.81
C LEU A 328 0.86 12.15 3.12
N GLN A 329 0.07 12.92 3.88
CA GLN A 329 -1.09 13.67 3.37
C GLN A 329 -2.00 12.83 2.43
N PRO A 330 -2.43 11.63 2.85
CA PRO A 330 -3.38 10.84 2.06
C PRO A 330 -4.72 11.55 1.99
N LYS A 331 -5.56 11.28 0.99
CA LYS A 331 -6.90 11.91 0.95
C LYS A 331 -7.88 11.22 1.89
N THR A 332 -7.86 9.90 1.91
CA THR A 332 -8.66 9.05 2.82
C THR A 332 -7.76 8.04 3.52
N VAL A 333 -7.98 7.82 4.81
CA VAL A 333 -7.30 6.78 5.60
C VAL A 333 -8.33 5.80 6.14
N LEU A 334 -8.05 4.51 5.99
CA LEU A 334 -8.83 3.40 6.51
C LEU A 334 -8.08 2.77 7.68
N PHE A 335 -8.63 2.86 8.88
CA PHE A 335 -8.08 2.28 10.11
C PHE A 335 -8.85 1.02 10.52
N PRO A 336 -8.23 0.07 11.24
CA PRO A 336 -8.96 -0.97 11.93
C PRO A 336 -9.85 -0.36 13.02
N GLU A 337 -11.06 -0.90 13.20
CA GLU A 337 -11.99 -0.44 14.25
C GLU A 337 -11.38 -0.54 15.66
N ASP A 338 -10.53 -1.54 15.91
CA ASP A 338 -9.83 -1.74 17.20
C ASP A 338 -8.96 -0.55 17.62
N LEU A 339 -8.44 0.20 16.64
CA LEU A 339 -7.61 1.38 16.90
C LEU A 339 -8.44 2.65 17.18
N ARG A 340 -9.74 2.64 16.88
CA ARG A 340 -10.63 3.80 17.01
C ARG A 340 -10.65 4.41 18.40
N LEU A 341 -10.63 3.56 19.44
CA LEU A 341 -10.64 4.00 20.84
C LEU A 341 -9.31 4.63 21.27
N LYS A 342 -8.20 4.24 20.63
CA LYS A 342 -6.85 4.73 20.94
C LYS A 342 -6.45 5.93 20.09
N THR A 343 -7.07 6.09 18.92
CA THR A 343 -6.77 7.17 17.99
C THR A 343 -7.88 8.22 17.93
N ASN A 344 -7.80 9.25 18.78
CA ASN A 344 -8.56 10.48 18.54
C ASN A 344 -7.80 11.36 17.53
N PHE A 345 -7.90 11.00 16.24
CA PHE A 345 -7.37 11.86 15.18
C PHE A 345 -8.22 13.13 15.07
N SER A 346 -7.88 14.17 15.83
CA SER A 346 -8.29 15.54 15.55
C SER A 346 -7.60 15.99 14.27
N CYS A 347 -8.19 15.62 13.13
CA CYS A 347 -7.70 15.99 11.82
C CYS A 347 -8.81 16.75 11.08
N GLU A 348 -9.17 17.92 11.60
CA GLU A 348 -10.34 18.65 11.11
C GLU A 348 -10.21 19.15 9.66
N LYS A 349 -9.03 19.07 9.00
CA LYS A 349 -8.82 19.70 7.67
C LYS A 349 -7.93 19.00 6.64
N SER A 350 -7.17 17.93 6.93
CA SER A 350 -6.23 17.38 5.93
C SER A 350 -6.64 16.07 5.26
N PHE A 351 -7.38 15.18 5.92
CA PHE A 351 -7.79 13.89 5.33
C PHE A 351 -9.04 13.32 5.99
N SER A 352 -9.82 12.52 5.25
CA SER A 352 -10.97 11.82 5.81
C SER A 352 -10.56 10.48 6.42
N VAL A 353 -11.06 10.17 7.61
CA VAL A 353 -10.82 8.90 8.29
C VAL A 353 -12.06 8.02 8.19
N SER A 354 -11.88 6.74 7.90
CA SER A 354 -12.91 5.72 8.02
C SER A 354 -12.32 4.49 8.69
N TYR A 355 -13.19 3.63 9.21
CA TYR A 355 -12.77 2.44 9.96
C TYR A 355 -13.28 1.18 9.26
N TYR A 356 -12.53 0.09 9.37
CA TYR A 356 -12.87 -1.21 8.81
C TYR A 356 -12.93 -2.30 9.88
N THR A 357 -13.86 -3.21 9.66
CA THR A 357 -14.14 -4.39 10.48
C THR A 357 -14.15 -5.64 9.60
N GLU A 358 -14.04 -6.80 10.24
CA GLU A 358 -14.09 -8.08 9.54
C GLU A 358 -15.45 -8.25 8.82
N ALA A 359 -15.39 -8.79 7.59
CA ALA A 359 -16.56 -9.11 6.75
C ALA A 359 -17.44 -7.92 6.30
N GLU A 360 -17.05 -6.67 6.56
CA GLU A 360 -17.77 -5.49 6.08
C GLU A 360 -17.19 -4.91 4.78
N THR A 361 -18.07 -4.48 3.86
CA THR A 361 -17.67 -3.84 2.61
C THR A 361 -17.75 -2.32 2.74
N LEU A 362 -16.59 -1.66 2.70
CA LEU A 362 -16.50 -0.19 2.73
C LEU A 362 -16.41 0.41 1.34
N LYS A 363 -17.21 1.45 1.11
CA LYS A 363 -17.17 2.25 -0.12
C LYS A 363 -16.29 3.47 0.11
N VAL A 364 -15.10 3.44 -0.47
CA VAL A 364 -14.22 4.62 -0.50
C VAL A 364 -14.65 5.52 -1.66
N SER A 365 -14.92 6.79 -1.36
CA SER A 365 -15.39 7.75 -2.36
C SER A 365 -14.30 8.07 -3.40
N ARG A 366 -14.72 8.16 -4.66
CA ARG A 366 -13.83 8.51 -5.78
C ARG A 366 -13.60 10.02 -5.74
N GLN A 367 -12.35 10.45 -5.57
CA GLN A 367 -12.00 11.89 -5.51
C GLN A 367 -11.10 12.37 -6.67
N LYS A 368 -10.90 11.57 -7.72
CA LYS A 368 -10.26 12.06 -8.95
C LYS A 368 -11.37 12.51 -9.90
N ASP A 369 -11.70 13.81 -9.83
CA ASP A 369 -12.75 14.43 -10.66
C ASP A 369 -12.35 14.51 -12.15
N SER A 370 -11.04 14.39 -12.44
CA SER A 370 -10.50 14.34 -13.79
C SER A 370 -9.79 13.01 -14.07
N SER A 371 -10.18 12.39 -15.17
CA SER A 371 -9.44 11.24 -15.72
C SER A 371 -8.36 11.78 -16.65
N GLU A 372 -7.09 11.51 -16.33
CA GLU A 372 -5.99 11.81 -17.24
C GLU A 372 -6.05 10.85 -18.43
N ILE A 373 -6.13 11.42 -19.64
CA ILE A 373 -6.11 10.69 -20.90
C ILE A 373 -4.85 11.09 -21.65
N LYS A 374 -4.05 10.10 -22.07
CA LYS A 374 -2.93 10.31 -22.98
C LYS A 374 -3.43 10.29 -24.42
N ILE A 375 -3.16 11.35 -25.17
CA ILE A 375 -3.55 11.45 -26.57
C ILE A 375 -2.33 11.14 -27.42
N ALA A 376 -2.47 10.22 -28.37
CA ALA A 376 -1.39 9.88 -29.29
C ALA A 376 -1.00 11.11 -30.15
N ALA A 377 0.28 11.27 -30.45
CA ALA A 377 0.82 12.48 -31.07
C ALA A 377 0.26 12.75 -32.47
N ASP A 378 -0.02 11.69 -33.23
CA ASP A 378 -0.68 11.73 -34.53
C ASP A 378 -2.11 12.29 -34.43
N LEU A 379 -2.87 11.88 -33.42
CA LEU A 379 -4.22 12.41 -33.16
C LEU A 379 -4.16 13.85 -32.63
N ALA A 380 -3.17 14.17 -31.79
CA ALA A 380 -2.96 15.53 -31.31
C ALA A 380 -2.55 16.49 -32.44
N SER A 381 -1.82 16.02 -33.45
CA SER A 381 -1.45 16.85 -34.61
C SER A 381 -2.65 17.33 -35.45
N GLN A 382 -3.82 16.69 -35.29
CA GLN A 382 -5.06 17.05 -35.97
C GLN A 382 -5.87 18.13 -35.23
N PHE A 383 -5.35 18.69 -34.13
CA PHE A 383 -6.03 19.77 -33.41
C PHE A 383 -6.17 21.02 -34.29
N TYR A 384 -7.40 21.31 -34.71
CA TYR A 384 -7.76 22.60 -35.29
C TYR A 384 -8.74 23.31 -34.37
N TRP A 385 -8.26 24.33 -33.67
CA TRP A 385 -9.06 25.07 -32.70
C TRP A 385 -10.06 25.99 -33.40
N LYS A 386 -11.35 25.85 -33.08
CA LYS A 386 -12.35 26.88 -33.41
C LYS A 386 -12.65 27.72 -32.16
N THR A 387 -12.35 29.01 -32.24
CA THR A 387 -12.55 29.97 -31.15
C THR A 387 -13.94 30.61 -31.24
N PHE A 388 -14.79 30.37 -30.24
CA PHE A 388 -16.08 31.06 -30.15
C PHE A 388 -15.87 32.42 -29.47
N LYS A 389 -15.91 33.50 -30.26
CA LYS A 389 -15.62 34.88 -29.82
C LYS A 389 -16.51 35.41 -28.68
N LYS A 390 -17.66 34.77 -28.40
CA LYS A 390 -18.60 35.22 -27.37
C LYS A 390 -18.39 34.60 -25.98
N GLU A 391 -17.66 33.49 -25.86
CA GLU A 391 -17.52 32.75 -24.59
C GLU A 391 -16.06 32.45 -24.20
N GLY A 392 -15.08 32.74 -25.07
CA GLY A 392 -13.66 32.47 -24.78
C GLY A 392 -13.31 30.98 -24.75
N ILE A 393 -14.23 30.11 -25.16
CA ILE A 393 -14.05 28.66 -25.19
C ILE A 393 -13.54 28.26 -26.59
N ASN A 394 -12.43 27.52 -26.61
CA ASN A 394 -11.91 26.85 -27.81
C ASN A 394 -12.42 25.42 -27.81
N VAL A 395 -13.09 25.01 -28.89
CA VAL A 395 -13.62 23.65 -29.03
C VAL A 395 -12.98 23.00 -30.24
N ASN A 396 -12.57 21.75 -30.08
CA ASN A 396 -12.24 20.86 -31.18
C ASN A 396 -12.78 19.45 -30.91
N ARG A 397 -13.30 18.78 -31.95
CA ARG A 397 -13.74 17.39 -31.83
C ARG A 397 -12.54 16.46 -32.01
N LEU A 398 -12.44 15.51 -31.10
CA LEU A 398 -11.48 14.43 -31.17
C LEU A 398 -12.24 13.10 -31.20
N LYS A 399 -12.02 12.30 -32.25
CA LYS A 399 -12.55 10.95 -32.34
C LYS A 399 -11.38 9.98 -32.45
N GLY A 400 -11.38 8.98 -31.58
CA GLY A 400 -10.33 7.96 -31.54
C GLY A 400 -10.79 6.73 -30.78
N LYS A 401 -10.00 5.68 -30.84
CA LYS A 401 -10.19 4.45 -30.07
C LYS A 401 -9.58 4.64 -28.68
N LEU A 402 -10.39 4.45 -27.65
CA LEU A 402 -9.94 4.51 -26.26
C LEU A 402 -9.44 3.12 -25.84
N LEU A 403 -8.18 3.03 -25.40
CA LEU A 403 -7.56 1.82 -24.89
C LEU A 403 -7.05 2.07 -23.46
N MET A 404 -7.07 1.05 -22.62
CA MET A 404 -6.51 1.11 -21.26
C MET A 404 -5.21 0.32 -21.23
N GLU A 405 -4.11 0.99 -20.92
CA GLU A 405 -2.79 0.38 -20.87
C GLU A 405 -1.98 1.01 -19.73
N ASN A 406 -1.36 0.17 -18.90
CA ASN A 406 -0.61 0.57 -17.71
C ASN A 406 -1.43 1.47 -16.77
N GLY A 407 -2.70 1.12 -16.57
CA GLY A 407 -3.62 1.85 -15.68
C GLY A 407 -4.01 3.25 -16.15
N ARG A 408 -3.67 3.63 -17.39
CA ARG A 408 -4.01 4.92 -17.99
C ARG A 408 -4.87 4.73 -19.23
N HIS A 409 -5.72 5.70 -19.49
CA HIS A 409 -6.49 5.74 -20.73
C HIS A 409 -5.64 6.39 -21.82
N HIS A 410 -5.54 5.73 -22.96
CA HIS A 410 -4.86 6.21 -24.15
C HIS A 410 -5.87 6.33 -25.28
N LEU A 411 -5.81 7.45 -26.00
CA LEU A 411 -6.67 7.71 -27.15
C LEU A 411 -5.83 7.66 -28.43
N PHE A 412 -6.14 6.69 -29.29
CA PHE A 412 -5.45 6.44 -30.56
C PHE A 412 -6.34 6.76 -31.76
N LEU A 413 -5.72 6.99 -32.92
CA LEU A 413 -6.45 7.17 -34.17
C LEU A 413 -7.20 5.88 -34.55
N ASP A 414 -8.48 6.04 -34.90
CA ASP A 414 -9.32 4.93 -35.36
C ASP A 414 -9.06 4.67 -36.86
N ASN A 415 -8.22 3.68 -37.15
CA ASN A 415 -7.86 3.31 -38.53
C ASN A 415 -8.91 2.39 -39.20
N ASP A 416 -9.91 1.91 -38.46
CA ASP A 416 -10.93 0.99 -38.98
C ASP A 416 -12.05 1.75 -39.68
N LYS A 417 -11.84 2.09 -40.96
CA LYS A 417 -12.85 2.71 -41.85
C LYS A 417 -14.07 1.81 -42.18
N LYS A 418 -14.34 0.72 -41.45
CA LYS A 418 -15.29 -0.32 -41.89
C LYS A 418 -16.62 -0.44 -41.12
N THR A 419 -16.92 0.37 -40.10
CA THR A 419 -18.16 0.17 -39.32
C THR A 419 -19.01 1.39 -38.97
N SER A 420 -18.77 2.59 -39.51
CA SER A 420 -19.71 3.72 -39.33
C SER A 420 -20.56 4.01 -40.57
N SER A 421 -21.46 3.08 -40.92
CA SER A 421 -22.56 3.30 -41.87
C SER A 421 -23.90 3.61 -41.17
N GLY A 422 -23.94 3.63 -39.83
CA GLY A 422 -25.12 4.05 -39.08
C GLY A 422 -25.02 5.54 -38.76
N ASN A 423 -26.06 6.30 -39.08
CA ASN A 423 -26.27 7.71 -38.74
C ASN A 423 -25.78 8.01 -37.31
N SER A 424 -24.52 8.46 -37.16
CA SER A 424 -24.07 9.03 -35.91
C SER A 424 -24.75 10.39 -35.80
N SER A 425 -25.56 10.58 -34.78
CA SER A 425 -26.18 11.87 -34.43
C SER A 425 -25.10 12.96 -34.39
N LEU A 426 -24.98 13.72 -35.48
CA LEU A 426 -24.10 14.88 -35.57
C LEU A 426 -24.66 15.94 -34.63
N LEU A 427 -23.93 16.26 -33.56
CA LEU A 427 -24.20 17.44 -32.75
C LEU A 427 -23.70 18.62 -33.57
N ARG A 428 -24.61 19.43 -34.11
CA ARG A 428 -24.23 20.65 -34.84
C ARG A 428 -24.22 21.83 -33.88
N CYS A 429 -23.19 22.66 -33.97
CA CYS A 429 -23.04 23.83 -33.10
C CYS A 429 -22.78 25.08 -33.94
N GLY A 430 -23.61 26.10 -33.76
CA GLY A 430 -23.47 27.37 -34.47
C GLY A 430 -24.75 28.19 -34.38
N LEU A 431 -24.60 29.52 -34.47
CA LEU A 431 -25.74 30.42 -34.53
C LEU A 431 -26.15 30.61 -35.99
N LEU A 432 -27.41 30.31 -36.33
CA LEU A 432 -27.89 30.35 -37.70
C LEU A 432 -27.93 31.82 -38.20
N ASP A 433 -27.06 32.16 -39.16
CA ASP A 433 -27.10 33.46 -39.82
C ASP A 433 -28.33 33.53 -40.73
N SER A 434 -29.34 34.26 -40.25
CA SER A 434 -30.63 34.40 -40.91
C SER A 434 -30.54 34.92 -42.35
N ASN A 435 -29.54 35.76 -42.67
CA ASN A 435 -29.37 36.29 -44.03
C ASN A 435 -28.78 35.23 -44.97
N LYS A 436 -27.83 34.42 -44.49
CA LYS A 436 -27.28 33.28 -45.25
C LYS A 436 -28.33 32.20 -45.46
N PHE A 437 -29.20 31.99 -44.47
CA PHE A 437 -30.30 31.05 -44.57
C PHE A 437 -31.32 31.46 -45.62
N LEU A 438 -31.78 32.72 -45.62
CA LEU A 438 -32.67 33.24 -46.67
C LEU A 438 -32.03 33.15 -48.07
N ALA A 439 -30.75 33.48 -48.19
CA ALA A 439 -30.02 33.36 -49.46
C ALA A 439 -29.86 31.90 -49.94
N LYS A 440 -29.88 30.92 -49.03
CA LYS A 440 -29.84 29.50 -49.36
C LYS A 440 -31.21 28.98 -49.78
N LEU A 441 -32.27 29.39 -49.08
CA LEU A 441 -33.65 29.08 -49.45
C LEU A 441 -33.99 29.62 -50.84
N SER A 442 -33.59 30.85 -51.15
CA SER A 442 -33.79 31.42 -52.50
C SER A 442 -33.02 30.66 -53.58
N LYS A 443 -31.78 30.23 -53.31
CA LYS A 443 -31.02 29.34 -54.22
C LYS A 443 -31.65 27.97 -54.42
N MET A 444 -32.43 27.49 -53.44
CA MET A 444 -33.20 26.24 -53.52
C MET A 444 -34.58 26.44 -54.17
N GLY A 445 -34.93 27.66 -54.60
CA GLY A 445 -36.23 27.98 -55.21
C GLY A 445 -37.37 28.11 -54.20
N ILE A 446 -37.05 28.29 -52.91
CA ILE A 446 -38.03 28.44 -51.82
C ILE A 446 -38.17 29.92 -51.48
N ASN A 447 -39.35 30.48 -51.75
CA ASN A 447 -39.68 31.84 -51.31
C ASN A 447 -39.93 31.85 -49.80
N ALA A 448 -39.20 32.72 -49.09
CA ALA A 448 -39.28 32.85 -47.65
C ALA A 448 -39.34 34.33 -47.25
N SER A 449 -40.29 34.69 -46.40
CA SER A 449 -40.38 36.00 -45.75
C SER A 449 -39.92 35.90 -44.30
N MET A 450 -39.37 37.00 -43.78
CA MET A 450 -38.85 37.05 -42.42
C MET A 450 -39.61 38.07 -41.60
N GLU A 451 -40.09 37.63 -40.44
CA GLU A 451 -40.75 38.45 -39.43
C GLU A 451 -39.94 38.42 -38.13
N ARG A 452 -39.99 39.52 -37.38
CA ARG A 452 -39.44 39.57 -36.02
C ARG A 452 -40.57 39.21 -35.06
N GLY A 453 -40.42 38.07 -34.38
CA GLY A 453 -41.35 37.63 -33.34
C GLY A 453 -40.92 38.12 -31.96
N THR A 454 -41.89 38.21 -31.06
CA THR A 454 -41.68 38.37 -29.62
C THR A 454 -42.08 37.08 -28.91
N ASP A 455 -41.19 36.50 -28.12
CA ASP A 455 -41.52 35.35 -27.27
C ASP A 455 -42.45 35.76 -26.11
N ASP A 456 -43.22 34.80 -25.60
CA ASP A 456 -44.08 34.91 -24.41
C ASP A 456 -43.32 35.34 -23.12
N ALA A 457 -41.98 35.41 -23.16
CA ALA A 457 -41.11 35.77 -22.04
C ALA A 457 -40.48 37.19 -22.13
N GLY A 458 -40.86 38.02 -23.12
CA GLY A 458 -40.50 39.46 -23.12
C GLY A 458 -39.02 39.81 -23.29
N SER A 459 -38.15 38.87 -23.66
CA SER A 459 -36.74 39.13 -24.01
C SER A 459 -36.48 38.89 -25.50
N THR A 460 -35.62 39.71 -26.10
CA THR A 460 -35.55 39.99 -27.53
C THR A 460 -34.89 38.91 -28.40
N ASN A 461 -35.39 38.83 -29.66
CA ASN A 461 -34.79 38.27 -30.89
C ASN A 461 -35.11 36.82 -31.32
N VAL A 462 -36.38 36.39 -31.27
CA VAL A 462 -36.81 35.25 -32.12
C VAL A 462 -37.12 35.75 -33.54
N ARG A 463 -36.47 35.14 -34.53
CA ARG A 463 -36.71 35.43 -35.95
C ARG A 463 -37.58 34.32 -36.51
N ILE A 464 -38.74 34.69 -37.05
CA ILE A 464 -39.69 33.76 -37.65
C ILE A 464 -39.52 33.85 -39.16
N VAL A 465 -39.32 32.71 -39.81
CA VAL A 465 -39.25 32.60 -41.28
C VAL A 465 -40.48 31.84 -41.76
N HIS A 466 -41.26 32.47 -42.63
CA HIS A 466 -42.41 31.87 -43.29
C HIS A 466 -42.05 31.49 -44.71
N THR A 467 -42.30 30.23 -45.09
CA THR A 467 -42.10 29.75 -46.46
C THR A 467 -43.43 29.63 -47.21
N GLU A 468 -43.45 30.01 -48.49
CA GLU A 468 -44.66 30.01 -49.33
C GLU A 468 -44.94 28.62 -49.96
N LYS A 469 -46.15 28.42 -50.49
CA LYS A 469 -46.51 27.18 -51.21
C LYS A 469 -45.58 26.96 -52.42
N PRO A 470 -45.13 25.72 -52.68
CA PRO A 470 -45.57 24.44 -52.10
C PRO A 470 -44.89 24.06 -50.76
N TYR A 471 -43.88 24.80 -50.31
CA TYR A 471 -43.06 24.48 -49.14
C TYR A 471 -43.55 25.15 -47.86
N LYS A 472 -44.86 25.12 -47.55
CA LYS A 472 -45.42 25.85 -46.40
C LYS A 472 -44.85 25.33 -45.06
N ALA A 473 -44.06 26.15 -44.38
CA ALA A 473 -43.47 25.87 -43.07
C ALA A 473 -43.27 27.18 -42.28
N LEU A 474 -43.19 27.04 -40.96
CA LEU A 474 -42.86 28.10 -40.02
C LEU A 474 -41.57 27.70 -39.32
N ILE A 475 -40.55 28.55 -39.39
CA ILE A 475 -39.23 28.28 -38.79
C ILE A 475 -38.95 29.35 -37.74
N GLU A 476 -38.87 28.93 -36.48
CA GLU A 476 -38.53 29.79 -35.35
C GLU A 476 -37.04 29.65 -35.05
N ILE A 477 -36.29 30.74 -35.21
CA ILE A 477 -34.86 30.79 -34.93
C ILE A 477 -34.68 31.58 -33.63
N GLY A 478 -34.44 30.87 -32.54
CA GLY A 478 -34.05 31.43 -31.24
C GLY A 478 -32.53 31.47 -31.05
N ASN A 479 -32.10 31.96 -29.88
CA ASN A 479 -30.66 32.06 -29.56
C ASN A 479 -29.99 30.69 -29.33
N THR A 480 -30.76 29.69 -28.88
CA THR A 480 -30.25 28.36 -28.49
C THR A 480 -30.93 27.20 -29.20
N SER A 481 -32.02 27.46 -29.93
CA SER A 481 -32.81 26.44 -30.64
C SER A 481 -33.35 26.97 -31.97
N THR A 482 -33.59 26.05 -32.91
CA THR A 482 -34.31 26.35 -34.15
C THR A 482 -35.38 25.29 -34.34
N ALA A 483 -36.64 25.70 -34.41
CA ALA A 483 -37.79 24.80 -34.58
C ALA A 483 -38.38 24.93 -35.99
N ILE A 484 -38.67 23.80 -36.64
CA ILE A 484 -39.32 23.76 -37.96
C ILE A 484 -40.70 23.13 -37.78
N THR A 485 -41.74 23.91 -38.07
CA THR A 485 -43.13 23.47 -37.98
C THR A 485 -43.72 23.38 -39.39
N THR A 486 -44.04 22.18 -39.85
CA THR A 486 -44.66 21.94 -41.17
C THR A 486 -45.54 20.70 -41.15
N VAL A 487 -46.49 20.62 -42.08
CA VAL A 487 -47.45 19.51 -42.23
C VAL A 487 -46.88 18.39 -43.11
N ASP A 488 -45.84 18.68 -43.91
CA ASP A 488 -45.23 17.74 -44.85
C ASP A 488 -43.82 17.32 -44.40
N ALA A 489 -43.64 16.02 -44.15
CA ALA A 489 -42.37 15.43 -43.72
C ALA A 489 -41.24 15.59 -44.75
N ASN A 490 -41.56 15.63 -46.06
CA ASN A 490 -40.57 15.86 -47.11
C ASN A 490 -40.07 17.30 -47.08
N VAL A 491 -40.97 18.26 -46.84
CA VAL A 491 -40.62 19.68 -46.66
C VAL A 491 -39.76 19.86 -45.40
N ALA A 492 -40.09 19.18 -44.30
CA ALA A 492 -39.28 19.17 -43.09
C ALA A 492 -37.85 18.67 -43.35
N SER A 493 -37.70 17.57 -44.12
CA SER A 493 -36.39 17.02 -44.47
C SER A 493 -35.56 17.96 -45.36
N ILE A 494 -36.20 18.64 -46.32
CA ILE A 494 -35.53 19.61 -47.21
C ILE A 494 -35.07 20.83 -46.42
N LEU A 495 -35.92 21.38 -45.55
CA LEU A 495 -35.59 22.54 -44.71
C LEU A 495 -34.54 22.19 -43.67
N TYR A 496 -34.62 20.99 -43.08
CA TYR A 496 -33.58 20.46 -42.22
C TYR A 496 -32.24 20.43 -42.97
N LYS A 497 -32.17 19.82 -44.17
CA LYS A 497 -30.96 19.84 -45.02
C LYS A 497 -30.45 21.24 -45.36
N ALA A 498 -31.34 22.22 -45.51
CA ALA A 498 -30.94 23.60 -45.77
C ALA A 498 -30.24 24.23 -44.56
N ILE A 499 -30.74 23.96 -43.35
CA ILE A 499 -30.14 24.38 -42.07
C ILE A 499 -28.85 23.59 -41.80
N ASP A 500 -28.87 22.29 -42.08
CA ASP A 500 -27.76 21.34 -41.99
C ASP A 500 -26.53 21.87 -42.74
N ASN A 501 -26.72 22.37 -43.96
CA ASN A 501 -25.65 22.92 -44.79
C ASN A 501 -25.08 24.27 -44.31
N ILE A 502 -25.72 24.93 -43.33
CA ILE A 502 -25.30 26.25 -42.82
C ILE A 502 -24.67 26.12 -41.44
N LEU A 503 -25.17 25.17 -40.64
CA LEU A 503 -24.61 24.88 -39.34
C LEU A 503 -23.31 24.10 -39.50
N ASP A 504 -22.29 24.55 -38.79
CA ASP A 504 -21.01 23.86 -38.73
C ASP A 504 -21.20 22.48 -38.06
N GLU A 505 -20.64 21.45 -38.71
CA GLU A 505 -20.50 20.14 -38.08
C GLU A 505 -19.51 20.27 -36.92
N VAL A 506 -19.93 19.81 -35.72
CA VAL A 506 -19.03 19.62 -34.58
C VAL A 506 -18.69 18.17 -34.41
#